data_AF-A0A7C6VZC7-F1
#
_entry.id   AF-A0A7C6VZC7-F1
#
_cell.length_a   1.000
_cell.length_b   1.000
_cell.length_c   1.000
_cell.angle_alpha   90.00
_cell.angle_beta   90.00
_cell.angle_gamma   90.00
#
_symmetry.space_group_name_H-M   'P 1'
#
loop_
_entity.id
_entity.type
_entity.pdbx_description
1 polymer ?
#
loop_
_entity_poly.entity_id
_entity_poly.type
_entity_poly.pdbx_seq_one_letter_code
_entity_poly.pdbx_strand_id
1 'polypeptide(L)'
;MNKIDDMTLMAYVDGELDPVTCAEVETLLDQDGELRHKIRGLRESTALVRSAFNHVLYEPLPGFDASRERVVVPLSDPTEKSRKPVRVGWSRILPLAASLAALVIGASLGHYLTMRDVDRELRNVGLSLSLADEAVVQEALMRGLEKELSGTRIVWNNPATGHRGGIVPIRTFQSETGQFCREFTEFRQVAGRVYDQGGIACRSADGVWKVRARYLPENGGV
;
A
#
# COMPACT_ATOMS: atom_id res chain seq x y z
N MET A 1 7.60 -32.46 26.37
CA MET A 1 6.54 -32.04 25.44
C MET A 1 7.00 -30.76 24.77
N ASN A 2 7.42 -30.80 23.51
CA ASN A 2 7.58 -29.57 22.73
C ASN A 2 6.17 -29.11 22.37
N LYS A 3 5.69 -28.10 23.10
CA LYS A 3 4.38 -27.50 22.84
C LYS A 3 4.51 -26.66 21.57
N ILE A 4 3.87 -27.09 20.49
CA ILE A 4 3.70 -26.25 19.30
C ILE A 4 2.96 -24.97 19.73
N ASP A 5 3.43 -23.82 19.27
CA ASP A 5 2.77 -22.54 19.53
C ASP A 5 1.47 -22.40 18.70
N ASP A 6 0.57 -21.54 19.17
CA ASP A 6 -0.74 -21.35 18.56
C ASP A 6 -0.66 -20.73 17.15
N MET A 7 0.37 -19.93 16.86
CA MET A 7 0.58 -19.30 15.56
C MET A 7 0.99 -20.33 14.50
N THR A 8 1.89 -21.24 14.84
CA THR A 8 2.29 -22.38 13.99
C THR A 8 1.09 -23.29 13.71
N LEU A 9 0.22 -23.50 14.71
CA LEU A 9 -1.00 -24.30 14.52
C LEU A 9 -2.00 -23.63 13.57
N MET A 10 -2.21 -22.31 13.71
CA MET A 10 -3.04 -21.54 12.78
C MET A 10 -2.45 -21.53 11.37
N ALA A 11 -1.14 -21.32 11.23
CA ALA A 11 -0.44 -21.39 9.95
C ALA A 11 -0.56 -22.77 9.28
N TYR A 12 -0.55 -23.86 10.04
CA TYR A 12 -0.83 -25.20 9.50
C TYR A 12 -2.26 -25.31 8.96
N VAL A 13 -3.25 -24.79 9.69
CA VAL A 13 -4.67 -24.80 9.26
C VAL A 13 -4.87 -23.98 7.98
N ASP A 14 -4.18 -22.84 7.88
CA ASP A 14 -4.26 -21.92 6.74
C ASP A 14 -3.36 -22.35 5.56
N GLY A 15 -2.53 -23.39 5.73
CA GLY A 15 -1.63 -23.92 4.70
C GLY A 15 -0.42 -23.03 4.41
N GLU A 16 0.01 -22.23 5.39
CA GLU A 16 1.11 -21.27 5.27
C GLU A 16 2.48 -21.83 5.67
N LEU A 17 2.55 -23.05 6.24
CA LEU A 17 3.81 -23.65 6.66
C LEU A 17 4.66 -24.13 5.48
N ASP A 18 5.98 -24.00 5.62
CA ASP A 18 6.92 -24.63 4.71
C ASP A 18 6.86 -26.17 4.81
N PRO A 19 7.33 -26.90 3.78
CA PRO A 19 7.20 -28.36 3.74
C PRO A 19 7.87 -29.10 4.90
N VAL A 20 8.96 -28.57 5.47
CA VAL A 20 9.69 -29.22 6.57
C VAL A 20 8.90 -29.09 7.87
N THR A 21 8.50 -27.86 8.21
CA THR A 21 7.69 -27.59 9.40
C THR A 21 6.33 -28.29 9.32
N CYS A 22 5.72 -28.37 8.13
CA CYS A 22 4.48 -29.10 7.92
C CYS A 22 4.62 -30.59 8.31
N ALA A 23 5.69 -31.26 7.87
CA ALA A 23 5.93 -32.67 8.18
C ALA A 23 6.18 -32.91 9.68
N GLU A 24 6.81 -31.96 10.38
CA GLU A 24 6.96 -32.02 11.84
C GLU A 24 5.62 -31.95 12.57
N VAL A 25 4.73 -31.04 12.15
CA VAL A 25 3.37 -30.91 12.70
C VAL A 25 2.59 -32.21 12.44
N GLU A 26 2.67 -32.78 11.24
CA GLU A 26 1.99 -34.04 10.90
C GLU A 26 2.46 -35.21 11.77
N THR A 27 3.76 -35.32 12.02
CA THR A 27 4.34 -36.34 12.91
C THR A 27 3.80 -36.21 14.34
N LEU A 28 3.59 -34.98 14.81
CA LEU A 28 3.01 -34.72 16.14
C LEU A 28 1.52 -35.05 16.19
N LEU A 29 0.78 -34.81 15.11
CA LEU A 29 -0.64 -35.15 15.02
C LEU A 29 -0.92 -36.66 15.09
N ASP A 30 0.00 -37.48 14.59
CA ASP A 30 -0.10 -38.94 14.69
C ASP A 30 -0.04 -39.42 16.15
N GLN A 31 0.65 -38.67 17.01
CA GLN A 31 0.90 -39.05 18.40
C GLN A 31 -0.06 -38.37 19.38
N ASP A 32 -0.62 -37.20 19.02
CA ASP A 32 -1.41 -36.35 19.93
C ASP A 32 -2.89 -36.26 19.49
N GLY A 33 -3.78 -36.87 20.29
CA GLY A 33 -5.22 -36.80 20.09
C GLY A 33 -5.84 -35.44 20.43
N GLU A 34 -5.27 -34.72 21.40
CA GLU A 34 -5.75 -33.40 21.82
C GLU A 34 -5.43 -32.35 20.74
N LEU A 35 -4.22 -32.41 20.16
CA LEU A 35 -3.82 -31.55 19.05
C LEU A 35 -4.72 -31.75 17.82
N ARG A 36 -5.06 -33.00 17.49
CA ARG A 36 -6.02 -33.31 16.41
C ARG A 36 -7.41 -32.73 16.68
N HIS A 37 -7.89 -32.77 17.92
CA HIS A 37 -9.16 -32.17 18.29
C HIS A 37 -9.13 -30.64 18.12
N LYS A 38 -8.02 -30.00 18.53
CA LYS A 38 -7.83 -28.55 18.38
C LYS A 38 -7.85 -28.12 16.91
N ILE A 39 -7.11 -28.81 16.03
CA ILE A 39 -7.11 -28.54 14.58
C ILE A 39 -8.51 -28.72 13.97
N ARG A 40 -9.25 -29.75 14.39
CA ARG A 40 -10.63 -29.96 13.94
C ARG A 40 -11.50 -28.76 14.28
N GLY A 41 -11.45 -28.27 15.52
CA GLY A 41 -12.20 -27.09 15.93
C GLY A 41 -11.83 -25.83 15.13
N LEU A 42 -10.54 -25.62 14.85
CA LEU A 42 -10.10 -24.50 14.01
C LEU A 42 -10.64 -24.61 12.58
N ARG A 43 -10.56 -25.80 11.96
CA ARG A 43 -11.08 -26.04 10.60
C ARG A 43 -12.60 -25.85 10.53
N GLU A 44 -13.33 -26.32 11.53
CA GLU A 44 -14.78 -26.13 11.64
C GLU A 44 -15.15 -24.65 11.77
N SER A 45 -14.42 -23.90 12.61
CA SER A 45 -14.60 -22.45 12.76
C SER A 45 -14.34 -21.70 11.46
N THR A 46 -13.22 -21.99 10.78
CA THR A 46 -12.87 -21.38 9.49
C THR A 46 -13.91 -21.71 8.41
N ALA A 47 -14.44 -22.95 8.39
CA ALA A 47 -15.50 -23.34 7.47
C ALA A 47 -16.80 -22.54 7.68
N LEU A 48 -17.18 -22.30 8.95
CA LEU A 48 -18.34 -21.48 9.28
C LEU A 48 -18.16 -20.03 8.82
N VAL A 49 -17.02 -19.40 9.13
CA VAL A 49 -16.71 -18.03 8.68
C VAL A 49 -16.74 -17.95 7.16
N ARG A 50 -16.07 -18.88 6.47
CA ARG A 50 -16.06 -18.92 5.00
C ARG A 50 -17.46 -19.06 4.44
N SER A 51 -18.31 -19.92 5.02
CA SER A 51 -19.69 -20.09 4.55
C SER A 51 -20.53 -18.82 4.72
N ALA A 52 -20.33 -18.06 5.80
CA ALA A 52 -21.04 -16.83 6.08
C ALA A 52 -20.66 -15.70 5.09
N PHE A 53 -19.37 -15.58 4.76
CA PHE A 53 -18.86 -14.51 3.88
C PHE A 53 -18.78 -14.87 2.40
N ASN A 54 -19.09 -16.11 2.02
CA ASN A 54 -18.99 -16.55 0.61
C ASN A 54 -19.88 -15.72 -0.32
N HIS A 55 -21.01 -15.20 0.17
CA HIS A 55 -21.93 -14.38 -0.61
C HIS A 55 -21.29 -13.05 -1.10
N VAL A 56 -20.44 -12.43 -0.28
CA VAL A 56 -19.74 -11.17 -0.63
C VAL A 56 -18.80 -11.37 -1.83
N LEU A 57 -18.23 -12.57 -1.97
CA LEU A 57 -17.33 -12.88 -3.09
C LEU A 57 -18.05 -12.93 -4.44
N TYR A 58 -19.36 -13.11 -4.45
CA TYR A 58 -20.18 -13.20 -5.67
C TYR A 58 -21.10 -11.99 -5.87
N GLU A 59 -20.99 -10.98 -5.00
CA GLU A 59 -21.74 -9.74 -5.20
C GLU A 59 -21.20 -9.04 -6.45
N PRO A 60 -22.06 -8.69 -7.43
CA PRO A 60 -21.61 -7.95 -8.59
C PRO A 60 -21.01 -6.63 -8.12
N LEU A 61 -19.75 -6.38 -8.50
CA LEU A 61 -19.09 -5.12 -8.19
C LEU A 61 -20.00 -3.97 -8.66
N PRO A 62 -20.20 -2.92 -7.82
CA PRO A 62 -20.96 -1.76 -8.25
C PRO A 62 -20.37 -1.27 -9.57
N GLY A 63 -21.25 -0.93 -10.52
CA GLY A 63 -20.83 -0.52 -11.86
C GLY A 63 -19.85 0.64 -11.76
N PHE A 64 -18.56 0.35 -11.94
CA PHE A 64 -17.58 1.40 -12.14
C PHE A 64 -17.86 1.96 -13.52
N ASP A 65 -18.32 3.19 -13.56
CA ASP A 65 -18.46 3.91 -14.82
C ASP A 65 -17.06 4.02 -15.45
N ALA A 66 -16.78 3.15 -16.42
CA ALA A 66 -15.54 3.16 -17.20
C ALA A 66 -15.38 4.48 -17.99
N SER A 67 -16.42 5.34 -18.01
CA SER A 67 -16.36 6.72 -18.48
C SER A 67 -15.60 7.66 -17.53
N ARG A 68 -15.28 7.24 -16.30
CA ARG A 68 -14.15 7.82 -15.56
C ARG A 68 -12.87 7.32 -16.22
N GLU A 69 -12.61 7.93 -17.36
CA GLU A 69 -11.33 8.05 -18.04
C GLU A 69 -10.25 8.03 -16.96
N ARG A 70 -9.28 7.10 -17.11
CA ARG A 70 -8.05 7.10 -16.30
C ARG A 70 -7.68 8.56 -16.12
N VAL A 71 -7.66 9.06 -14.88
CA VAL A 71 -7.09 10.39 -14.59
C VAL A 71 -5.59 10.25 -14.82
N VAL A 72 -5.21 10.22 -16.10
CA VAL A 72 -3.86 10.46 -16.55
C VAL A 72 -3.75 11.96 -16.37
N VAL A 73 -3.20 12.38 -15.23
CA VAL A 73 -2.78 13.77 -15.06
C VAL A 73 -1.78 14.02 -16.19
N PRO A 74 -2.13 14.83 -17.21
CA PRO A 74 -1.19 15.08 -18.27
C PRO A 74 -0.08 15.92 -17.64
N LEU A 75 1.13 15.33 -17.54
CA LEU A 75 2.34 16.10 -17.33
C LEU A 75 2.42 17.06 -18.51
N SER A 76 2.05 18.32 -18.25
CA SER A 76 2.06 19.36 -19.27
C SER A 76 3.51 19.65 -19.61
N ASP A 77 3.95 19.20 -20.78
CA ASP A 77 5.23 19.65 -21.33
C ASP A 77 5.20 21.17 -21.49
N PRO A 78 6.26 21.89 -21.08
CA PRO A 78 6.34 23.33 -21.26
C PRO A 78 6.69 23.62 -22.72
N THR A 79 5.75 23.39 -23.63
CA THR A 79 5.89 23.86 -25.01
C THR A 79 5.63 25.36 -25.07
N GLU A 80 6.74 26.05 -25.24
CA GLU A 80 6.98 27.44 -25.63
C GLU A 80 5.79 28.10 -26.35
N LYS A 81 4.97 28.86 -25.61
CA LYS A 81 3.93 29.71 -26.20
C LYS A 81 4.56 30.94 -26.84
N SER A 82 4.63 30.93 -28.18
CA SER A 82 4.94 32.09 -29.02
C SER A 82 4.03 33.27 -28.70
N ARG A 83 4.59 34.30 -28.06
CA ARG A 83 3.90 35.56 -27.71
C ARG A 83 3.79 36.43 -28.95
N LYS A 84 2.58 36.70 -29.44
CA LYS A 84 2.35 37.73 -30.47
C LYS A 84 2.45 39.13 -29.84
N PRO A 85 3.14 40.10 -30.46
CA PRO A 85 3.26 41.44 -29.90
C PRO A 85 1.96 42.23 -30.16
N VAL A 86 1.33 42.70 -29.09
CA VAL A 86 0.21 43.65 -29.18
C VAL A 86 0.79 45.07 -29.18
N ARG A 87 0.58 45.83 -30.26
CA ARG A 87 0.92 47.26 -30.31
C ARG A 87 -0.20 48.07 -29.67
N VAL A 88 0.06 48.68 -28.52
CA VAL A 88 -0.90 49.53 -27.80
C VAL A 88 -0.44 50.99 -27.84
N GLY A 89 -1.26 51.87 -28.38
CA GLY A 89 -1.00 53.32 -28.47
C GLY A 89 -1.13 54.05 -27.13
N TRP A 90 -0.23 55.00 -26.89
CA TRP A 90 0.04 55.67 -25.61
C TRP A 90 -1.05 56.58 -25.02
N SER A 91 -2.18 56.83 -25.68
CA SER A 91 -3.14 57.85 -25.20
C SER A 91 -4.20 57.35 -24.19
N ARG A 92 -4.05 56.16 -23.61
CA ARG A 92 -5.05 55.60 -22.66
C ARG A 92 -4.52 55.24 -21.25
N ILE A 93 -3.32 55.71 -20.87
CA ILE A 93 -2.62 55.24 -19.65
C ILE A 93 -2.74 56.19 -18.44
N LEU A 94 -3.96 56.60 -18.04
CA LEU A 94 -4.10 57.18 -16.69
C LEU A 94 -5.15 56.52 -15.77
N PRO A 95 -6.30 55.99 -16.21
CA PRO A 95 -7.18 55.26 -15.30
C PRO A 95 -6.89 53.75 -15.21
N LEU A 96 -6.06 53.18 -16.08
CA LEU A 96 -5.74 51.73 -16.11
C LEU A 96 -4.60 51.31 -15.15
N ALA A 97 -3.76 52.25 -14.70
CA ALA A 97 -2.58 51.91 -13.89
C ALA A 97 -2.91 51.55 -12.43
N ALA A 98 -3.89 52.23 -11.82
CA ALA A 98 -4.28 51.97 -10.42
C ALA A 98 -4.94 50.59 -10.26
N SER A 99 -5.79 50.18 -11.21
CA SER A 99 -6.48 48.88 -11.19
C SER A 99 -5.52 47.71 -11.39
N LEU A 100 -4.47 47.89 -12.22
CA LEU A 100 -3.43 46.88 -12.40
C LEU A 100 -2.51 46.78 -11.17
N ALA A 101 -2.19 47.89 -10.51
CA ALA A 101 -1.40 47.85 -9.28
C ALA A 101 -2.15 47.14 -8.15
N ALA A 102 -3.45 47.41 -7.97
CA ALA A 102 -4.27 46.73 -6.98
C ALA A 102 -4.43 45.23 -7.28
N LEU A 103 -4.56 44.83 -8.55
CA LEU A 103 -4.62 43.42 -8.94
C LEU A 103 -3.27 42.72 -8.74
N VAL A 104 -2.14 43.37 -9.04
CA VAL A 104 -0.81 42.81 -8.77
C VAL A 104 -0.56 42.67 -7.28
N ILE A 105 -0.89 43.69 -6.47
CA ILE A 105 -0.74 43.65 -5.01
C ILE A 105 -1.69 42.61 -4.40
N GLY A 106 -2.96 42.59 -4.82
CA GLY A 106 -3.94 41.61 -4.34
C GLY A 106 -3.61 40.17 -4.75
N ALA A 107 -3.15 39.95 -5.99
CA ALA A 107 -2.71 38.64 -6.45
C ALA A 107 -1.40 38.21 -5.79
N SER A 108 -0.45 39.11 -5.57
CA SER A 108 0.82 38.77 -4.91
C SER A 108 0.65 38.57 -3.40
N LEU A 109 -0.17 39.38 -2.71
CA LEU A 109 -0.52 39.16 -1.31
C LEU A 109 -1.39 37.92 -1.15
N GLY A 110 -2.36 37.71 -2.04
CA GLY A 110 -3.16 36.48 -2.11
C GLY A 110 -2.26 35.26 -2.33
N HIS A 111 -1.32 35.31 -3.26
CA HIS A 111 -0.34 34.25 -3.51
C HIS A 111 0.59 34.04 -2.31
N TYR A 112 1.07 35.11 -1.67
CA TYR A 112 1.95 35.04 -0.50
C TYR A 112 1.22 34.45 0.73
N LEU A 113 -0.08 34.70 0.85
CA LEU A 113 -0.92 34.16 1.92
C LEU A 113 -1.38 32.72 1.62
N THR A 114 -1.73 32.36 0.38
CA THR A 114 -2.19 31.00 0.02
C THR A 114 -1.04 30.01 -0.20
N MET A 115 0.15 30.46 -0.62
CA MET A 115 1.32 29.59 -0.80
C MET A 115 1.97 29.14 0.51
N ARG A 116 1.60 29.70 1.67
CA ARG A 116 2.14 29.24 2.95
C ARG A 116 1.51 27.95 3.47
N ASP A 117 0.23 27.71 3.15
CA ASP A 117 -0.51 26.57 3.69
C ASP A 117 -0.75 25.44 2.66
N VAL A 118 -0.94 25.75 1.36
CA VAL A 118 -1.29 24.72 0.36
C VAL A 118 -0.08 23.88 -0.09
N ASP A 119 1.11 24.50 -0.14
CA ASP A 119 2.34 23.80 -0.55
C ASP A 119 2.87 22.85 0.54
N ARG A 120 2.47 23.08 1.79
CA ARG A 120 2.90 22.25 2.92
C ARG A 120 2.14 20.94 3.01
N GLU A 121 0.92 20.85 2.47
CA GLU A 121 0.16 19.60 2.38
C GLU A 121 0.43 18.83 1.08
N LEU A 122 0.60 19.50 -0.06
CA LEU A 122 0.88 18.81 -1.33
C LEU A 122 2.33 18.31 -1.47
N ARG A 123 3.30 18.92 -0.78
CA ARG A 123 4.64 18.33 -0.59
C ARG A 123 4.65 17.20 0.46
N ASN A 124 3.53 16.98 1.16
CA ASN A 124 3.34 15.87 2.10
C ASN A 124 2.61 14.67 1.48
N VAL A 125 2.61 14.52 0.16
CA VAL A 125 2.62 13.17 -0.43
C VAL A 125 4.03 12.61 -0.17
N GLY A 126 4.27 12.21 1.07
CA GLY A 126 5.56 11.81 1.61
C GLY A 126 6.02 10.46 1.09
N LEU A 127 6.51 10.43 -0.15
CA LEU A 127 7.07 9.24 -0.76
C LEU A 127 8.24 9.56 -1.71
N SER A 128 9.13 10.48 -1.35
CA SER A 128 10.43 10.55 -2.01
C SER A 128 11.40 9.59 -1.30
N LEU A 129 11.17 8.29 -1.49
CA LEU A 129 12.19 7.29 -1.22
C LEU A 129 13.27 7.40 -2.30
N SER A 130 14.54 7.29 -1.89
CA SER A 130 15.62 7.12 -2.87
C SER A 130 15.54 5.71 -3.49
N LEU A 131 16.17 5.50 -4.64
CA LEU A 131 16.29 4.15 -5.23
C LEU A 131 16.91 3.13 -4.26
N ALA A 132 17.82 3.59 -3.39
CA ALA A 132 18.41 2.75 -2.35
C ALA A 132 17.39 2.36 -1.26
N ASP A 133 16.51 3.28 -0.86
CA ASP A 133 15.42 2.96 0.07
C ASP A 133 14.44 1.97 -0.55
N GLU A 134 14.07 2.18 -1.83
CA GLU A 134 13.15 1.28 -2.52
C GLU A 134 13.69 -0.15 -2.63
N ALA A 135 15.00 -0.31 -2.86
CA ALA A 135 15.63 -1.63 -2.89
C ALA A 135 15.51 -2.36 -1.54
N VAL A 136 15.77 -1.66 -0.42
CA VAL A 136 15.67 -2.22 0.94
C VAL A 136 14.22 -2.59 1.27
N VAL A 137 13.27 -1.73 0.91
CA VAL A 137 11.83 -2.00 1.09
C VAL A 137 11.41 -3.22 0.27
N GLN A 138 11.83 -3.30 -1.00
CA GLN A 138 11.46 -4.40 -1.89
C GLN A 138 12.05 -5.73 -1.43
N GLU A 139 13.28 -5.73 -0.91
CA GLU A 139 13.88 -6.93 -0.33
C GLU A 139 13.09 -7.40 0.91
N ALA A 140 12.74 -6.48 1.80
CA ALA A 140 11.93 -6.78 2.97
C ALA A 140 10.55 -7.31 2.59
N LEU A 141 9.93 -6.73 1.55
CA LEU A 141 8.65 -7.17 1.03
C LEU A 141 8.75 -8.60 0.48
N MET A 142 9.71 -8.86 -0.41
CA MET A 142 9.93 -10.19 -0.99
C MET A 142 10.17 -11.24 0.09
N ARG A 143 11.01 -10.91 1.09
CA ARG A 143 11.30 -11.81 2.22
C ARG A 143 10.07 -12.08 3.05
N GLY A 144 9.32 -11.03 3.41
CA GLY A 144 8.11 -11.15 4.22
C GLY A 144 7.03 -11.97 3.54
N LEU A 145 6.81 -11.75 2.24
CA LEU A 145 5.78 -12.47 1.50
C LEU A 145 6.18 -13.92 1.18
N GLU A 146 7.47 -14.22 1.04
CA GLU A 146 7.93 -15.58 0.72
C GLU A 146 8.13 -16.46 1.95
N LYS A 147 8.64 -15.91 3.06
CA LYS A 147 9.15 -16.72 4.18
C LYS A 147 8.38 -16.58 5.48
N GLU A 148 7.63 -15.49 5.65
CA GLU A 148 7.06 -15.17 6.95
C GLU A 148 5.59 -15.55 7.00
N LEU A 149 5.16 -16.04 8.16
CA LEU A 149 3.76 -16.36 8.43
C LEU A 149 2.92 -15.08 8.53
N SER A 150 1.62 -15.20 8.27
CA SER A 150 0.70 -14.09 8.48
C SER A 150 0.73 -13.61 9.94
N GLY A 151 0.76 -12.29 10.12
CA GLY A 151 0.92 -11.62 11.42
C GLY A 151 2.37 -11.36 11.82
N THR A 152 3.36 -12.01 11.20
CA THR A 152 4.78 -11.76 11.53
C THR A 152 5.26 -10.44 10.93
N ARG A 153 5.82 -9.56 11.76
CA ARG A 153 6.34 -8.26 11.33
C ARG A 153 7.81 -8.35 10.92
N ILE A 154 8.09 -7.97 9.68
CA ILE A 154 9.44 -7.81 9.12
C ILE A 154 9.80 -6.35 9.18
N VAL A 155 10.91 -6.02 9.83
CA VAL A 155 11.42 -4.64 9.88
C VAL A 155 12.51 -4.42 8.85
N TRP A 156 12.57 -3.21 8.31
CA TRP A 156 13.65 -2.77 7.43
C TRP A 156 14.16 -1.41 7.88
N ASN A 157 15.45 -1.17 7.67
CA ASN A 157 16.07 0.13 7.90
C ASN A 157 17.09 0.41 6.79
N ASN A 158 17.19 1.67 6.38
CA ASN A 158 18.26 2.14 5.53
C ASN A 158 19.15 3.08 6.35
N PRO A 159 20.37 2.67 6.74
CA PRO A 159 21.26 3.49 7.56
C PRO A 159 21.76 4.75 6.83
N ALA A 160 21.76 4.77 5.49
CA ALA A 160 22.23 5.91 4.71
C ALA A 160 21.25 7.10 4.76
N THR A 161 19.95 6.83 4.82
CA THR A 161 18.88 7.84 4.84
C THR A 161 18.24 7.98 6.23
N GLY A 162 18.42 6.99 7.11
CA GLY A 162 17.73 6.90 8.39
C GLY A 162 16.25 6.49 8.26
N HIS A 163 15.78 6.19 7.05
CA HIS A 163 14.43 5.70 6.81
C HIS A 163 14.28 4.27 7.33
N ARG A 164 13.11 3.95 7.86
CA ARG A 164 12.81 2.62 8.39
C ARG A 164 11.35 2.31 8.25
N GLY A 165 10.98 1.05 8.42
CA GLY A 165 9.59 0.65 8.36
C GLY A 165 9.41 -0.80 8.72
N GLY A 166 8.20 -1.29 8.48
CA GLY A 166 7.90 -2.70 8.64
C GLY A 166 6.81 -3.14 7.70
N ILE A 167 6.78 -4.43 7.42
CA ILE A 167 5.85 -5.12 6.55
C ILE A 167 5.28 -6.29 7.34
N VAL A 168 3.96 -6.48 7.27
CA VAL A 168 3.22 -7.54 7.95
C VAL A 168 2.34 -8.22 6.92
N PRO A 169 2.60 -9.49 6.55
CA PRO A 169 1.65 -10.29 5.78
C PRO A 169 0.38 -10.52 6.62
N ILE A 170 -0.79 -10.37 6.02
CA ILE A 170 -2.08 -10.42 6.73
C ILE A 170 -2.84 -11.71 6.41
N ARG A 171 -2.90 -12.10 5.14
CA ARG A 171 -3.56 -13.33 4.71
C ARG A 171 -3.04 -13.82 3.37
N THR A 172 -3.13 -15.13 3.16
CA THR A 172 -2.83 -15.81 1.90
C THR A 172 -4.10 -16.35 1.26
N PHE A 173 -4.26 -16.18 -0.05
CA PHE A 173 -5.39 -16.68 -0.82
C PHE A 173 -4.97 -17.03 -2.26
N GLN A 174 -5.80 -17.78 -2.98
CA GLN A 174 -5.61 -18.04 -4.41
C GLN A 174 -6.55 -17.16 -5.23
N SER A 175 -6.05 -16.58 -6.32
CA SER A 175 -6.88 -15.92 -7.33
C SER A 175 -7.76 -16.93 -8.08
N GLU A 176 -8.71 -16.43 -8.87
CA GLU A 176 -9.51 -17.26 -9.79
C GLU A 176 -8.66 -18.10 -10.74
N THR A 177 -7.46 -17.62 -11.09
CA THR A 177 -6.50 -18.32 -11.95
C THR A 177 -5.58 -19.29 -11.20
N GLY A 178 -5.82 -19.53 -9.90
CA GLY A 178 -5.01 -20.40 -9.04
C GLY A 178 -3.67 -19.80 -8.60
N GLN A 179 -3.45 -18.50 -8.80
CA GLN A 179 -2.20 -17.84 -8.41
C GLN A 179 -2.25 -17.49 -6.91
N PHE A 180 -1.20 -17.84 -6.16
CA PHE A 180 -1.10 -17.42 -4.76
C PHE A 180 -0.91 -15.90 -4.66
N CYS A 181 -1.77 -15.26 -3.87
CA CYS A 181 -1.74 -13.86 -3.53
C CYS A 181 -1.70 -13.69 -2.02
N ARG A 182 -0.98 -12.67 -1.55
CA ARG A 182 -0.89 -12.29 -0.15
C ARG A 182 -1.26 -10.83 0.01
N GLU A 183 -2.11 -10.57 0.98
CA GLU A 183 -2.36 -9.22 1.47
C GLU A 183 -1.33 -8.87 2.54
N PHE A 184 -0.88 -7.62 2.55
CA PHE A 184 0.09 -7.12 3.51
C PHE A 184 -0.23 -5.69 3.92
N THR A 185 0.18 -5.31 5.12
CA THR A 185 0.30 -3.91 5.53
C THR A 185 1.76 -3.56 5.67
N GLU A 186 2.11 -2.33 5.34
CA GLU A 186 3.41 -1.75 5.59
C GLU A 186 3.28 -0.38 6.26
N PHE A 187 4.25 -0.03 7.09
CA PHE A 187 4.43 1.33 7.58
C PHE A 187 5.83 1.81 7.23
N ARG A 188 5.97 3.10 6.95
CA ARG A 188 7.25 3.75 6.64
C ARG A 188 7.43 4.98 7.51
N GLN A 189 8.59 5.08 8.15
CA GLN A 189 9.02 6.24 8.90
C GLN A 189 10.05 7.04 8.10
N VAL A 190 9.61 8.18 7.58
CA VAL A 190 10.40 9.07 6.70
C VAL A 190 10.35 10.48 7.28
N ALA A 191 11.52 11.08 7.49
CA ALA A 191 11.67 12.42 8.08
C ALA A 191 10.82 12.63 9.37
N GLY A 192 10.77 11.62 10.23
CA GLY A 192 10.03 11.67 11.51
C GLY A 192 8.52 11.46 11.42
N ARG A 193 7.95 11.27 10.22
CA ARG A 193 6.53 10.96 10.02
C ARG A 193 6.33 9.49 9.69
N VAL A 194 5.19 8.94 10.10
CA VAL A 194 4.78 7.56 9.81
C VAL A 194 3.72 7.56 8.72
N TYR A 195 3.88 6.69 7.73
CA TYR A 195 2.96 6.48 6.62
C TYR A 195 2.55 5.01 6.57
N ASP A 196 1.26 4.74 6.69
CA ASP A 196 0.71 3.39 6.61
C ASP A 196 0.13 3.12 5.23
N GLN A 197 0.32 1.91 4.74
CA GLN A 197 -0.19 1.46 3.45
C GLN A 197 -0.51 -0.04 3.52
N GLY A 198 -1.58 -0.45 2.84
CA GLY A 198 -1.88 -1.85 2.57
C GLY A 198 -1.63 -2.19 1.10
N GLY A 199 -1.53 -3.47 0.80
CA GLY A 199 -1.40 -3.94 -0.57
C GLY A 199 -1.68 -5.43 -0.73
N ILE A 200 -1.87 -5.81 -1.98
CA ILE A 200 -2.00 -7.22 -2.40
C ILE A 200 -0.89 -7.50 -3.39
N ALA A 201 -0.12 -8.55 -3.16
CA ALA A 201 0.90 -9.04 -4.07
C ALA A 201 0.62 -10.49 -4.46
N CYS A 202 0.87 -10.85 -5.71
CA CYS A 202 0.69 -12.21 -6.19
C CYS A 202 2.01 -12.79 -6.69
N ARG A 203 2.27 -14.05 -6.33
CA ARG A 203 3.49 -14.78 -6.68
C ARG A 203 3.40 -15.27 -8.10
N SER A 204 4.22 -14.76 -9.02
CA SER A 204 4.23 -15.22 -10.40
C SER A 204 4.88 -16.61 -10.53
N ALA A 205 4.70 -17.24 -11.69
CA ALA A 205 5.24 -18.58 -11.97
C ALA A 205 6.77 -18.64 -11.88
N ASP A 206 7.46 -17.51 -12.05
CA ASP A 206 8.89 -17.30 -11.86
C ASP A 206 9.31 -17.20 -10.37
N GLY A 207 8.36 -17.30 -9.43
CA GLY A 207 8.59 -17.21 -7.99
C GLY A 207 8.70 -15.79 -7.45
N VAL A 208 8.44 -14.76 -8.27
CA VAL A 208 8.55 -13.36 -7.86
C VAL A 208 7.20 -12.83 -7.36
N TRP A 209 7.18 -12.11 -6.24
CA TRP A 209 5.98 -11.42 -5.77
C TRP A 209 5.80 -10.09 -6.51
N LYS A 210 4.64 -9.90 -7.13
CA LYS A 210 4.29 -8.67 -7.84
C LYS A 210 3.10 -8.01 -7.17
N VAL A 211 3.29 -6.78 -6.69
CA VAL A 211 2.21 -5.97 -6.10
C VAL A 211 1.18 -5.65 -7.19
N ARG A 212 -0.08 -6.00 -6.95
CA ARG A 212 -1.22 -5.79 -7.84
C ARG A 212 -2.09 -4.61 -7.41
N ALA A 213 -2.19 -4.38 -6.12
CA ALA A 213 -2.97 -3.29 -5.55
C ALA A 213 -2.23 -2.70 -4.35
N ARG A 214 -2.41 -1.39 -4.15
CA ARG A 214 -2.03 -0.67 -2.93
C ARG A 214 -3.23 0.17 -2.49
N TYR A 215 -3.45 0.27 -1.19
CA TYR A 215 -4.54 1.03 -0.60
C TYR A 215 -4.10 1.68 0.70
N LEU A 216 -4.84 2.69 1.18
CA LEU A 216 -4.62 3.28 2.50
C LEU A 216 -5.51 2.54 3.50
N PRO A 217 -4.97 1.95 4.58
CA PRO A 217 -5.78 1.26 5.56
C PRO A 217 -6.67 2.27 6.31
N GLU A 218 -7.97 1.96 6.42
CA GLU A 218 -8.97 2.87 7.02
C GLU A 218 -8.73 3.18 8.50
N ASN A 219 -7.94 2.36 9.21
CA ASN A 219 -7.73 2.46 10.67
C ASN A 219 -6.27 2.72 11.10
N GLY A 220 -5.37 3.09 10.18
CA GLY A 220 -3.93 3.07 10.44
C GLY A 220 -3.41 1.63 10.57
N GLY A 221 -2.17 1.39 10.19
CA GLY A 221 -1.58 0.03 10.16
C GLY A 221 -1.55 -0.62 11.55
N VAL A 222 -1.53 -1.97 11.57
CA VAL A 222 -1.41 -2.81 12.77
C VAL A 222 -0.14 -2.51 13.57
#